data_AF-A0A7C7VWK2-F1
#
_entry.id   AF-A0A7C7VWK2-F1
#
_cell.length_a   1.000
_cell.length_b   1.000
_cell.length_c   1.000
_cell.angle_alpha   90.00
_cell.angle_beta   90.00
_cell.angle_gamma   90.00
#
_symmetry.space_group_name_H-M   'P 1'
#
loop_
_entity.id
_entity.type
_entity.pdbx_description
1 polymer ?
#
loop_
_entity_poly.entity_id
_entity_poly.type
_entity_poly.pdbx_seq_one_letter_code
_entity_poly.pdbx_strand_id
1 'polypeptide(L)'
;MFENDHPTLADLQRYHRELDAAKGFDPDIYYNALLLQEEVGELAAVLGQAWRVERREGIGREAALVRKREALAEELADCLAYLVKLANYAGVDLEAAYLRKMRRNARREWNFDGLGRAR
;
A
#
# COMPACT_ATOMS: atom_id res chain seq x y z
N MET A 1 10.43 8.86 -16.16
CA MET A 1 11.10 8.01 -15.13
C MET A 1 11.67 8.95 -14.07
N PHE A 2 11.75 8.53 -12.81
CA PHE A 2 12.14 9.42 -11.71
C PHE A 2 13.53 10.04 -11.94
N GLU A 3 13.66 11.33 -11.67
CA GLU A 3 14.90 12.09 -11.85
C GLU A 3 15.90 11.90 -10.68
N ASN A 4 15.43 11.36 -9.55
CA ASN A 4 16.20 11.14 -8.32
C ASN A 4 16.26 9.64 -7.97
N ASP A 5 17.37 9.21 -7.37
CA ASP A 5 17.56 7.83 -6.87
C ASP A 5 16.63 7.46 -5.69
N HIS A 6 15.99 8.47 -5.09
CA HIS A 6 15.07 8.33 -3.97
C HIS A 6 13.81 9.16 -4.22
N PRO A 7 12.84 8.63 -4.98
CA PRO A 7 11.60 9.35 -5.23
C PRO A 7 10.79 9.53 -3.93
N THR A 8 10.24 10.72 -3.77
CA THR A 8 9.29 11.06 -2.70
C THR A 8 7.88 10.61 -3.06
N LEU A 9 6.94 10.65 -2.11
CA LEU A 9 5.53 10.40 -2.44
C LEU A 9 4.98 11.44 -3.43
N ALA A 10 5.46 12.68 -3.35
CA ALA A 10 5.11 13.72 -4.32
C ALA A 10 5.60 13.38 -5.74
N ASP A 11 6.77 12.74 -5.87
CA ASP A 11 7.30 12.26 -7.15
C ASP A 11 6.46 11.10 -7.70
N LEU A 12 6.02 10.17 -6.85
CA LEU A 12 5.09 9.10 -7.26
C LEU A 12 3.74 9.67 -7.71
N GLN A 13 3.20 10.64 -6.96
CA GLN A 13 1.97 11.34 -7.33
C GLN A 13 2.11 12.06 -8.68
N ARG A 14 3.24 12.73 -8.94
CA ARG A 14 3.53 13.34 -10.25
C ARG A 14 3.58 12.29 -11.36
N TYR A 15 4.34 11.22 -11.16
CA TYR A 15 4.50 10.14 -12.12
C TYR A 15 3.15 9.52 -12.53
N HIS A 16 2.29 9.16 -11.57
CA HIS A 16 0.99 8.56 -11.89
C HIS A 16 0.05 9.53 -12.61
N ARG A 17 0.08 10.83 -12.28
CA ARG A 17 -0.69 11.85 -13.02
C ARG A 17 -0.28 11.90 -14.49
N GLU A 18 1.03 11.94 -14.75
CA GLU A 18 1.58 11.98 -16.10
C GLU A 18 1.29 10.69 -16.86
N LEU A 19 1.42 9.54 -16.19
CA LEU A 19 1.14 8.23 -16.78
C LEU A 19 -0.34 8.09 -17.16
N ASP A 20 -1.26 8.45 -16.27
CA ASP A 20 -2.70 8.39 -16.54
C ASP A 20 -3.06 9.29 -17.74
N ALA A 21 -2.54 10.51 -17.78
CA ALA A 21 -2.76 11.44 -18.89
C ALA A 21 -2.18 10.91 -20.22
N ALA A 22 -0.98 10.32 -20.19
CA ALA A 22 -0.33 9.78 -21.38
C ALA A 22 -1.01 8.51 -21.92
N LYS A 23 -1.64 7.71 -21.05
CA LYS A 23 -2.32 6.46 -21.41
C LYS A 23 -3.82 6.61 -21.61
N GLY A 24 -4.39 7.76 -21.25
CA GLY A 24 -5.83 7.99 -21.29
C GLY A 24 -6.58 7.11 -20.28
N PHE A 25 -5.98 6.85 -19.11
CA PHE A 25 -6.67 6.11 -18.05
C PHE A 25 -7.81 6.94 -17.46
N ASP A 26 -8.92 6.26 -17.16
CA ASP A 26 -10.12 6.89 -16.60
C ASP A 26 -9.87 7.34 -15.15
N PRO A 27 -10.01 8.64 -14.82
CA PRO A 27 -9.84 9.15 -13.46
C PRO A 27 -11.07 8.98 -12.57
N ASP A 28 -12.11 8.23 -12.99
CA ASP A 28 -13.25 7.91 -12.12
C ASP A 28 -12.77 7.30 -10.79
N ILE A 29 -12.93 8.09 -9.72
CA ILE A 29 -12.46 7.76 -8.39
C ILE A 29 -13.19 6.56 -7.79
N TYR A 30 -14.47 6.35 -8.13
CA TYR A 30 -15.26 5.24 -7.61
C TYR A 30 -14.81 3.94 -8.26
N TYR A 31 -14.57 3.96 -9.58
CA TYR A 31 -14.04 2.79 -10.27
C TYR A 31 -12.62 2.44 -9.81
N ASN A 32 -11.72 3.42 -9.71
CA ASN A 32 -10.35 3.19 -9.23
C ASN A 32 -10.30 2.75 -7.75
N ALA A 33 -11.32 3.07 -6.95
CA ALA A 33 -11.43 2.54 -5.58
C ALA A 33 -11.75 1.03 -5.58
N LEU A 34 -12.49 0.53 -6.57
CA LEU A 34 -12.70 -0.91 -6.76
C LEU A 34 -11.42 -1.60 -7.21
N LEU A 35 -10.62 -0.96 -8.07
CA LEU A 35 -9.30 -1.48 -8.46
C LEU A 35 -8.34 -1.54 -7.26
N LEU A 36 -8.30 -0.51 -6.40
CA LEU A 36 -7.56 -0.62 -5.13
C LEU A 36 -8.03 -1.81 -4.28
N GLN A 37 -9.34 -2.08 -4.24
CA GLN A 37 -9.88 -3.21 -3.49
C GLN A 37 -9.47 -4.57 -4.10
N GLU A 38 -9.30 -4.63 -5.42
CA GLU A 38 -8.74 -5.78 -6.13
C GLU A 38 -7.29 -6.04 -5.68
N GLU A 39 -6.41 -5.03 -5.74
CA GLU A 39 -5.00 -5.17 -5.32
C GLU A 39 -4.87 -5.58 -3.83
N VAL A 40 -5.72 -5.05 -2.97
CA VAL A 40 -5.76 -5.47 -1.55
C VAL A 40 -6.15 -6.95 -1.42
N GLY A 41 -7.02 -7.44 -2.30
CA GLY A 41 -7.39 -8.84 -2.40
C GLY A 41 -6.24 -9.73 -2.85
N GLU A 42 -5.47 -9.28 -3.85
CA GLU A 42 -4.29 -9.99 -4.36
C GLU A 42 -3.20 -10.06 -3.29
N LEU A 43 -2.91 -8.96 -2.60
CA LEU A 43 -2.04 -8.92 -1.43
C LEU A 43 -2.48 -9.92 -0.35
N ALA A 44 -3.79 -9.95 -0.04
CA ALA A 44 -4.34 -10.89 0.93
C ALA A 44 -4.19 -12.36 0.47
N ALA A 45 -4.32 -12.62 -0.84
CA ALA A 45 -4.12 -13.95 -1.41
C ALA A 45 -2.67 -14.40 -1.24
N VAL A 46 -1.67 -13.54 -1.49
CA VAL A 46 -0.25 -13.85 -1.30
C VAL A 46 0.06 -14.15 0.17
N LEU A 47 -0.48 -13.35 1.10
CA LEU A 47 -0.37 -13.63 2.54
C LEU A 47 -1.02 -14.96 2.92
N GLY A 48 -2.18 -15.27 2.35
CA GLY A 48 -2.86 -16.57 2.54
C GLY A 48 -2.03 -17.74 2.02
N GLN A 49 -1.28 -17.56 0.92
CA GLN A 49 -0.32 -18.55 0.45
C GLN A 49 0.86 -18.71 1.40
N ALA A 50 1.44 -17.61 1.90
CA ALA A 50 2.52 -17.65 2.89
C ALA A 50 2.08 -18.41 4.15
N TRP A 51 0.88 -18.14 4.66
CA TRP A 51 0.29 -18.86 5.78
C TRP A 51 0.12 -20.37 5.50
N ARG A 52 -0.31 -20.75 4.29
CA ARG A 52 -0.38 -22.17 3.90
C ARG A 52 0.99 -22.84 3.92
N VAL A 53 2.04 -22.16 3.44
CA VAL A 53 3.42 -22.68 3.50
C VAL A 53 3.87 -22.86 4.95
N GLU A 54 3.68 -21.84 5.80
CA GLU A 54 3.98 -21.91 7.25
C GLU A 54 3.38 -23.19 7.87
N ARG A 55 2.08 -23.44 7.62
CA ARG A 55 1.34 -24.54 8.23
C ARG A 55 1.65 -25.91 7.66
N ARG A 56 1.79 -26.02 6.34
CA ARG A 56 2.02 -27.31 5.66
C ARG A 56 3.44 -27.83 5.88
N GLU A 57 4.40 -26.93 5.95
CA GLU A 57 5.81 -27.30 6.07
C GLU A 57 6.35 -27.18 7.49
N GLY A 58 5.55 -26.65 8.42
CA GLY A 58 5.97 -26.47 9.81
C GLY A 58 7.12 -25.48 9.99
N ILE A 59 7.31 -24.58 9.02
CA ILE A 59 8.36 -23.55 9.07
C ILE A 59 7.86 -22.30 9.81
N GLY A 60 8.78 -21.50 10.34
CA GLY A 60 8.44 -20.23 10.96
C GLY A 60 7.85 -19.22 9.96
N ARG A 61 7.03 -18.29 10.47
CA ARG A 61 6.39 -17.22 9.67
C ARG A 61 7.37 -16.43 8.81
N GLU A 62 8.53 -16.07 9.38
CA GLU A 62 9.55 -15.32 8.65
C GLU A 62 10.05 -16.08 7.42
N ALA A 63 10.36 -17.37 7.57
CA ALA A 63 10.79 -18.22 6.46
C ALA A 63 9.68 -18.36 5.40
N ALA A 64 8.41 -18.45 5.81
CA ALA A 64 7.28 -18.49 4.89
C ALA A 64 7.10 -17.16 4.13
N LEU A 65 7.27 -16.02 4.78
CA LEU A 65 7.23 -14.70 4.15
C LEU A 65 8.41 -14.49 3.19
N VAL A 66 9.62 -14.97 3.52
CA VAL A 66 10.78 -14.91 2.61
C VAL A 66 10.48 -15.58 1.28
N ARG A 67 9.80 -16.74 1.30
CA ARG A 67 9.41 -17.46 0.06
C ARG A 67 8.32 -16.76 -0.76
N LYS A 68 7.66 -15.75 -0.19
CA LYS A 68 6.63 -14.95 -0.86
C LYS A 68 7.03 -13.49 -1.01
N ARG A 69 8.30 -13.14 -0.74
CA ARG A 69 8.78 -11.76 -0.67
C ARG A 69 8.58 -10.99 -1.97
N GLU A 70 8.87 -11.60 -3.12
CA GLU A 70 8.74 -10.94 -4.42
C GLU A 70 7.27 -10.64 -4.73
N ALA A 71 6.39 -11.65 -4.68
CA ALA A 71 4.95 -11.44 -4.85
C ALA A 71 4.38 -10.42 -3.84
N LEU A 72 4.80 -10.47 -2.56
CA LEU A 72 4.38 -9.46 -1.59
C LEU A 72 4.82 -8.04 -2.00
N ALA A 73 6.03 -7.90 -2.56
CA ALA A 73 6.54 -6.60 -2.99
C ALA A 73 5.74 -6.06 -4.18
N GLU A 74 5.34 -6.92 -5.11
CA GLU A 74 4.49 -6.58 -6.26
C GLU A 74 3.12 -6.07 -5.77
N GLU A 75 2.38 -6.88 -5.01
CA GLU A 75 1.03 -6.50 -4.56
C GLU A 75 1.02 -5.28 -3.62
N LEU A 76 2.06 -5.10 -2.81
CA LEU A 76 2.23 -3.89 -1.99
C LEU A 76 2.47 -2.65 -2.86
N ALA A 77 3.21 -2.79 -3.95
CA ALA A 77 3.45 -1.70 -4.89
C ALA A 77 2.18 -1.34 -5.67
N ASP A 78 1.37 -2.33 -6.07
CA ASP A 78 0.10 -2.10 -6.75
C ASP A 78 -0.93 -1.41 -5.83
N CYS A 79 -1.03 -1.87 -4.58
CA CYS A 79 -1.79 -1.15 -3.55
C CYS A 79 -1.35 0.31 -3.40
N LEU A 80 -0.04 0.56 -3.39
CA LEU A 80 0.51 1.92 -3.31
C LEU A 80 0.17 2.75 -4.55
N ALA A 81 0.29 2.16 -5.75
CA ALA A 81 -0.01 2.82 -7.01
C ALA A 81 -1.45 3.33 -7.05
N TYR A 82 -2.43 2.48 -6.72
CA TYR A 82 -3.83 2.91 -6.70
C TYR A 82 -4.13 3.89 -5.56
N LEU A 83 -3.52 3.73 -4.39
CA LEU A 83 -3.66 4.72 -3.32
C LEU A 83 -3.16 6.12 -3.74
N VAL A 84 -2.02 6.16 -4.44
CA VAL A 84 -1.44 7.39 -5.02
C VAL A 84 -2.35 7.97 -6.10
N LYS A 85 -2.91 7.15 -6.98
CA LYS A 85 -3.89 7.57 -8.00
C LYS A 85 -5.15 8.18 -7.37
N LEU A 86 -5.74 7.52 -6.38
CA LEU A 86 -6.91 8.05 -5.66
C LEU A 86 -6.60 9.38 -4.96
N ALA A 87 -5.42 9.52 -4.35
CA ALA A 87 -5.00 10.79 -3.77
C ALA A 87 -4.91 11.90 -4.83
N ASN A 88 -4.39 11.58 -6.02
CA ASN A 88 -4.35 12.52 -7.14
C ASN A 88 -5.74 12.95 -7.60
N TYR A 89 -6.67 12.00 -7.79
CA TYR A 89 -8.03 12.31 -8.23
C TYR A 89 -8.82 13.11 -7.20
N ALA A 90 -8.54 12.91 -5.91
CA ALA A 90 -9.13 13.66 -4.82
C ALA A 90 -8.46 15.03 -4.56
N GLY A 91 -7.39 15.38 -5.27
CA GLY A 91 -6.63 16.61 -5.02
C GLY A 91 -5.91 16.62 -3.67
N VAL A 92 -5.58 15.45 -3.13
CA VAL A 92 -4.91 15.29 -1.83
C VAL A 92 -3.41 15.20 -2.02
N ASP A 93 -2.66 16.09 -1.37
CA ASP A 93 -1.24 15.89 -1.10
C ASP A 93 -1.08 14.77 -0.05
N LEU A 94 -0.70 13.59 -0.53
CA LEU A 94 -0.67 12.37 0.28
C LEU A 94 0.45 12.41 1.32
N GLU A 95 1.61 12.95 0.96
CA GLU A 95 2.75 13.07 1.86
C GLU A 95 2.42 14.02 3.03
N ALA A 96 1.91 15.22 2.72
CA ALA A 96 1.50 16.16 3.74
C ALA A 96 0.37 15.59 4.60
N ALA A 97 -0.59 14.88 4.02
CA ALA A 97 -1.68 14.23 4.75
C ALA A 97 -1.15 13.16 5.72
N TYR A 98 -0.24 12.30 5.26
CA TYR A 98 0.41 11.28 6.07
C TYR A 98 1.17 11.91 7.24
N LEU A 99 2.03 12.90 6.96
CA LEU A 99 2.84 13.57 7.98
C LEU A 99 1.97 14.25 9.05
N ARG A 100 0.91 14.97 8.66
CA ARG A 100 -0.04 15.57 9.62
C ARG A 100 -0.69 14.49 10.49
N LYS A 101 -1.13 13.38 9.90
CA LYS A 101 -1.77 12.28 10.62
C LYS A 101 -0.79 11.62 11.60
N MET A 102 0.45 11.37 11.20
CA MET A 102 1.46 10.73 12.05
C MET A 102 1.87 11.64 13.21
N ARG A 103 2.05 12.94 12.99
CA ARG A 103 2.32 13.92 14.08
C ARG A 103 1.21 13.93 15.13
N ARG A 104 -0.05 13.79 14.70
CA ARG A 104 -1.19 13.66 15.61
C ARG A 104 -1.18 12.32 16.34
N ASN A 105 -0.91 11.22 15.63
CA ASN A 105 -0.86 9.88 16.21
C ASN A 105 0.28 9.70 17.24
N ALA A 106 1.41 10.36 17.05
CA ALA A 106 2.55 10.35 17.98
C ALA A 106 2.21 10.97 19.35
N ARG A 107 1.15 11.77 19.43
CA ARG A 107 0.66 12.39 20.67
C ARG A 107 -0.49 11.61 21.31
N ARG A 108 -0.88 10.47 20.74
CA ARG A 108 -1.94 9.63 21.29
C ARG A 108 -1.37 8.68 22.32
N GLU A 109 -2.03 8.61 23.48
CA GLU A 109 -1.88 7.48 24.38
C GLU A 109 -2.73 6.34 23.84
N TRP A 110 -2.10 5.17 23.67
CA TRP A 110 -2.75 3.99 23.16
C TRP A 110 -2.96 3.02 24.32
N ASN A 111 -4.22 2.73 24.65
CA ASN A 111 -4.57 1.69 25.60
C ASN A 111 -4.58 0.35 24.86
N PHE A 112 -3.54 -0.45 25.07
CA PHE A 112 -3.46 -1.78 24.49
C PHE A 112 -4.22 -2.79 25.36
N ASP A 113 -4.89 -3.75 24.74
CA ASP A 113 -5.32 -4.96 25.45
C ASP A 113 -4.10 -5.80 25.88
N GLY A 114 -4.33 -6.84 26.69
CA GLY A 114 -3.26 -7.77 27.11
C GLY A 114 -2.59 -8.53 25.96
N LEU A 115 -3.03 -8.32 24.71
CA LEU A 115 -2.49 -8.92 23.49
C LEU A 115 -1.80 -7.87 22.59
N GLY A 116 -1.62 -6.64 23.08
CA GLY A 116 -0.94 -5.57 22.35
C GLY A 116 -1.77 -4.93 21.23
N ARG A 117 -3.09 -5.14 21.19
CA ARG A 117 -3.98 -4.50 20.22
C ARG A 117 -4.52 -3.21 20.79
N ALA A 118 -4.41 -2.13 20.02
CA ALA A 118 -4.99 -0.84 20.38
C ALA A 118 -6.52 -0.97 20.53
N ARG A 119 -7.07 -0.49 21.64
CA ARG A 119 -8.51 -0.29 21.83
C ARG A 119 -9.01 0.98 21.16
#